data_AF-A0ABD5S4A7-F1
#
_entry.id   AF-A0ABD5S4A7-F1
#
_cell.length_a   1.000
_cell.length_b   1.000
_cell.length_c   1.000
_cell.angle_alpha   90.00
_cell.angle_beta   90.00
_cell.angle_gamma   90.00
#
_symmetry.space_group_name_H-M   'P 1'
#
loop_
_entity.id
_entity.type
_entity.pdbx_description
1 polymer ?
#
loop_
_entity_poly.entity_id
_entity_poly.type
_entity_poly.pdbx_seq_one_letter_code
_entity_poly.pdbx_strand_id
1 'polypeptide(L)'
;DAFELLDDVEVGGEHHLYEASWGGGVATVAGDVVETEGAVLEARATSGTWQFRLRYHDRDGVRAFQRACIDHGTPLDIGKLYDDDMSARERYDLTEKQYVTLRTAYERGYFEDPRATDLYDLGDRLDVSPRAVSQRLRRGLSAVVSNTVVVHEPPGS
;
A
#
# COMPACT_ATOMS: atom_id res chain seq x y z
N ASP A 1 18.88 -7.93 18.10
CA ASP A 1 19.28 -7.45 16.76
C ASP A 1 20.40 -6.44 16.88
N ALA A 2 21.34 -6.48 15.93
CA ALA A 2 22.49 -5.59 15.85
C ALA A 2 22.60 -5.02 14.43
N PHE A 3 22.85 -3.71 14.34
CA PHE A 3 23.02 -2.98 13.09
C PHE A 3 24.49 -2.62 12.91
N GLU A 4 25.03 -2.87 11.73
CA GLU A 4 26.39 -2.48 11.36
C GLU A 4 26.34 -1.72 10.02
N LEU A 5 27.00 -0.56 9.96
CA LEU A 5 27.09 0.22 8.72
C LEU A 5 28.07 -0.50 7.78
N LEU A 6 27.58 -0.93 6.61
CA LEU A 6 28.45 -1.58 5.62
C LEU A 6 29.18 -0.57 4.75
N ASP A 7 28.49 0.47 4.27
CA ASP A 7 29.09 1.44 3.37
C ASP A 7 28.26 2.73 3.25
N ASP A 8 28.95 3.84 2.98
CA ASP A 8 28.33 5.10 2.60
C ASP A 8 28.32 5.20 1.08
N VAL A 9 27.17 4.92 0.46
CA VAL A 9 27.03 4.94 -1.00
C VAL A 9 26.16 6.12 -1.42
N GLU A 10 26.81 7.26 -1.69
CA GLU A 10 26.13 8.40 -2.32
C GLU A 10 25.71 8.08 -3.75
N VAL A 11 24.42 7.76 -3.96
CA VAL A 11 23.79 7.83 -5.28
C VAL A 11 22.62 8.80 -5.21
N GLY A 12 22.87 10.07 -5.60
CA GLY A 12 21.82 11.04 -5.88
C GLY A 12 21.10 11.66 -4.67
N GLY A 13 21.77 11.75 -3.52
CA GLY A 13 21.25 12.30 -2.25
C GLY A 13 21.77 11.47 -1.08
N GLU A 14 21.79 12.05 0.13
CA GLU A 14 22.27 11.40 1.37
C GLU A 14 21.50 10.09 1.65
N HIS A 15 22.00 8.97 1.14
CA HIS A 15 21.41 7.65 1.33
C HIS A 15 22.51 6.70 1.82
N HIS A 16 22.48 6.36 3.11
CA HIS A 16 23.44 5.42 3.70
C HIS A 16 22.92 3.98 3.61
N LEU A 17 23.80 3.02 3.32
CA LEU A 17 23.47 1.59 3.25
C LEU A 17 23.85 0.92 4.57
N TYR A 18 22.88 0.28 5.23
CA TYR A 18 23.08 -0.44 6.48
C TYR A 18 22.90 -1.95 6.26
N GLU A 19 23.77 -2.75 6.88
CA GLU A 19 23.46 -4.16 7.12
C GLU A 19 22.85 -4.32 8.50
N ALA A 20 21.76 -5.06 8.54
CA ALA A 20 21.13 -5.41 9.78
C ALA A 20 21.14 -6.93 9.88
N SER A 21 21.76 -7.44 10.94
CA SER A 21 21.71 -8.85 11.27
C SER A 21 20.53 -9.09 12.20
N TRP A 22 19.61 -9.92 11.75
CA TRP A 22 18.43 -10.33 12.50
C TRP A 22 18.60 -11.78 12.93
N GLY A 23 18.24 -12.09 14.18
CA GLY A 23 18.12 -13.47 14.63
C GLY A 23 16.71 -14.02 14.39
N GLY A 24 16.59 -15.35 14.34
CA GLY A 24 15.29 -16.02 14.33
C GLY A 24 14.49 -15.86 13.03
N GLY A 25 13.16 -15.82 13.13
CA GLY A 25 12.25 -15.90 11.97
C GLY A 25 12.39 -14.78 10.94
N VAL A 26 12.98 -13.63 11.31
CA VAL A 26 13.21 -12.51 10.39
C VAL A 26 14.27 -12.84 9.34
N ALA A 27 15.36 -13.49 9.75
CA ALA A 27 16.40 -13.92 8.82
C ALA A 27 15.86 -14.98 7.85
N THR A 28 14.99 -15.87 8.33
CA THR A 28 14.29 -16.84 7.49
C THR A 28 13.40 -16.15 6.46
N VAL A 29 12.56 -15.18 6.86
CA VAL A 29 11.73 -14.42 5.91
C VAL A 29 12.57 -13.67 4.89
N ALA A 30 13.64 -12.99 5.32
CA ALA A 30 14.53 -12.27 4.40
C ALA A 30 15.20 -13.23 3.39
N GLY A 31 15.61 -14.41 3.85
CA GLY A 31 16.09 -15.49 2.99
C GLY A 31 15.04 -15.94 1.98
N ASP A 32 13.82 -16.25 2.45
CA ASP A 32 12.71 -16.67 1.60
C ASP A 32 12.40 -15.64 0.51
N VAL A 33 12.45 -14.33 0.84
CA VAL A 33 12.25 -13.26 -0.14
C VAL A 33 13.32 -13.29 -1.22
N VAL A 34 14.60 -13.42 -0.86
CA VAL A 34 15.71 -13.45 -1.82
C VAL A 34 15.65 -14.70 -2.68
N GLU A 35 15.38 -15.87 -2.08
CA GLU A 35 15.28 -17.16 -2.79
C GLU A 35 14.12 -17.20 -3.79
N THR A 36 13.06 -16.43 -3.53
CA THR A 36 11.88 -16.36 -4.39
C THR A 36 11.86 -15.13 -5.31
N GLU A 37 13.03 -14.47 -5.46
CA GLU A 37 13.23 -13.31 -6.33
C GLU A 37 12.33 -12.10 -5.99
N GLY A 38 11.93 -11.99 -4.72
CA GLY A 38 11.20 -10.86 -4.19
C GLY A 38 12.09 -9.68 -3.83
N ALA A 39 11.52 -8.49 -3.85
CA ALA A 39 12.15 -7.27 -3.35
C ALA A 39 11.45 -6.79 -2.08
N VAL A 40 12.22 -6.52 -1.02
CA VAL A 40 11.72 -5.83 0.17
C VAL A 40 11.61 -4.35 -0.15
N LEU A 41 10.38 -3.83 -0.20
CA LEU A 41 10.12 -2.39 -0.34
C LEU A 41 10.20 -1.68 1.01
N GLU A 42 9.84 -2.39 2.08
CA GLU A 42 9.75 -1.84 3.42
C GLU A 42 9.77 -2.96 4.47
N ALA A 43 10.47 -2.73 5.58
CA ALA A 43 10.47 -3.61 6.73
C ALA A 43 10.35 -2.77 8.00
N ARG A 44 9.40 -3.12 8.88
CA ARG A 44 9.21 -2.45 10.17
C ARG A 44 9.02 -3.48 11.28
N ALA A 45 9.61 -3.19 12.44
CA ALA A 45 9.33 -3.90 13.68
C ALA A 45 8.40 -3.04 14.55
N THR A 46 7.30 -3.61 15.04
CA THR A 46 6.40 -2.96 16.00
C THR A 46 6.00 -3.97 17.07
N SER A 47 6.27 -3.64 18.34
CA SER A 47 5.91 -4.47 19.50
C SER A 47 6.36 -5.94 19.39
N GLY A 48 7.52 -6.19 18.78
CA GLY A 48 8.07 -7.53 18.57
C GLY A 48 7.53 -8.29 17.35
N THR A 49 6.62 -7.68 16.58
CA THR A 49 6.13 -8.23 15.32
C THR A 49 6.77 -7.51 14.14
N TRP A 50 7.19 -8.27 13.13
CA TRP A 50 7.72 -7.75 11.89
C TRP A 50 6.62 -7.63 10.83
N GLN A 51 6.63 -6.51 10.12
CA GLN A 51 5.80 -6.26 8.95
C GLN A 51 6.69 -5.95 7.76
N PHE A 52 6.46 -6.66 6.66
CA PHE A 52 7.18 -6.49 5.40
C PHE A 52 6.21 -6.06 4.31
N ARG A 53 6.66 -5.13 3.47
CA ARG A 53 6.05 -4.86 2.17
C ARG A 53 6.96 -5.40 1.10
N LEU A 54 6.47 -6.39 0.36
CA LEU A 54 7.23 -7.12 -0.65
C LEU A 54 6.69 -6.82 -2.04
N ARG A 55 7.57 -6.87 -3.03
CA ARG A 55 7.21 -6.83 -4.45
C ARG A 55 7.76 -8.06 -5.15
N TYR A 56 6.90 -8.71 -5.93
CA TYR A 56 7.27 -9.79 -6.83
C TYR A 56 6.97 -9.38 -8.26
N HIS A 57 7.66 -10.01 -9.21
CA HIS A 57 7.41 -9.79 -10.63
C HIS A 57 6.01 -10.27 -11.04
N ASP A 58 5.54 -11.37 -10.47
CA ASP A 58 4.24 -11.97 -10.76
C ASP A 58 3.69 -12.77 -9.55
N ARG A 59 2.52 -13.37 -9.76
CA ARG A 59 1.83 -14.17 -8.73
C ARG A 59 2.53 -15.49 -8.40
N ASP A 60 3.37 -16.03 -9.29
CA ASP A 60 4.06 -17.28 -9.03
C ASP A 60 5.17 -17.06 -8.00
N GLY A 61 5.86 -15.92 -8.05
CA GLY A 61 6.79 -15.49 -6.99
C GLY A 61 6.11 -15.38 -5.62
N VAL A 62 4.92 -14.78 -5.55
CA VAL A 62 4.14 -14.69 -4.29
C VAL A 62 3.78 -16.08 -3.76
N ARG A 63 3.38 -17.01 -4.63
CA ARG A 63 3.05 -18.39 -4.24
C ARG A 63 4.27 -19.16 -3.76
N ALA A 64 5.41 -18.97 -4.41
CA ALA A 64 6.67 -19.56 -4.00
C ALA A 64 7.08 -19.07 -2.60
N PHE A 65 6.97 -17.76 -2.36
CA PHE A 65 7.24 -17.17 -1.05
C PHE A 65 6.32 -17.69 0.05
N GLN A 66 5.00 -17.75 -0.21
CA GLN A 66 4.04 -18.34 0.71
C GLN A 66 4.42 -19.77 1.10
N ARG A 67 4.85 -20.56 0.13
CA ARG A 67 5.22 -21.95 0.34
C ARG A 67 6.51 -22.07 1.14
N ALA A 68 7.53 -21.26 0.83
CA ALA A 68 8.78 -21.21 1.60
C ALA A 68 8.50 -20.88 3.08
N CYS A 69 7.68 -19.87 3.36
CA CYS A 69 7.31 -19.52 4.73
C CYS A 69 6.61 -20.67 5.47
N ILE A 70 5.69 -21.39 4.80
CA ILE A 70 5.00 -22.54 5.38
C ILE A 70 5.98 -23.69 5.65
N ASP A 71 6.85 -24.00 4.68
CA ASP A 71 7.82 -25.09 4.76
C ASP A 71 8.85 -24.83 5.88
N HIS A 72 9.18 -23.56 6.13
CA HIS A 72 10.04 -23.13 7.23
C HIS A 72 9.32 -22.90 8.58
N GLY A 73 7.99 -23.08 8.63
CA GLY A 73 7.21 -22.94 9.86
C GLY A 73 7.09 -21.48 10.35
N THR A 74 7.25 -20.51 9.45
CA THR A 74 7.16 -19.09 9.76
C THR A 74 5.70 -18.63 9.74
N PRO A 75 5.13 -18.13 10.85
CA PRO A 75 3.78 -17.58 10.87
C PRO A 75 3.68 -16.37 9.95
N LEU A 76 2.93 -16.51 8.85
CA LEU A 76 2.73 -15.45 7.87
C LEU A 76 1.27 -14.97 7.92
N ASP A 77 1.06 -13.68 8.19
CA ASP A 77 -0.22 -13.01 8.01
C ASP A 77 -0.10 -12.04 6.81
N ILE A 78 -0.76 -12.38 5.71
CA ILE A 78 -0.71 -11.58 4.48
C ILE A 78 -1.83 -10.55 4.55
N GLY A 79 -1.46 -9.33 4.94
CA GLY A 79 -2.41 -8.23 5.09
C GLY A 79 -3.09 -7.82 3.78
N LYS A 80 -2.31 -7.50 2.73
CA LYS A 80 -2.83 -7.06 1.42
C LYS A 80 -1.89 -7.48 0.28
N LEU A 81 -2.47 -8.01 -0.78
CA LEU A 81 -1.77 -8.30 -2.04
C LEU A 81 -2.13 -7.22 -3.06
N TYR A 82 -1.12 -6.50 -3.54
CA TYR A 82 -1.26 -5.53 -4.62
C TYR A 82 -0.66 -6.15 -5.88
N ASP A 83 -1.51 -6.39 -6.87
CA ASP A 83 -1.09 -6.76 -8.22
C ASP A 83 -0.87 -5.46 -9.02
N ASP A 84 0.13 -5.42 -9.90
CA ASP A 84 0.27 -4.27 -10.82
C ASP A 84 -0.88 -4.23 -11.84
N ASP A 85 -1.50 -5.38 -12.10
CA ASP A 85 -2.74 -5.52 -12.89
C ASP A 85 -4.03 -5.24 -12.08
N MET A 86 -3.94 -4.97 -10.77
CA MET A 86 -5.13 -4.61 -10.00
C MET A 86 -5.64 -3.25 -10.44
N SER A 87 -6.93 -3.20 -10.72
CA SER A 87 -7.60 -1.95 -11.03
C SER A 87 -7.38 -0.96 -9.87
N ALA A 88 -7.28 0.33 -10.17
CA ALA A 88 -7.14 1.37 -9.13
C ALA A 88 -8.23 1.28 -8.04
N ARG A 89 -9.37 0.64 -8.34
CA ARG A 89 -10.44 0.40 -7.38
C ARG A 89 -10.04 -0.62 -6.32
N GLU A 90 -9.47 -1.75 -6.74
CA GLU A 90 -9.05 -2.81 -5.83
C GLU A 90 -7.86 -2.35 -4.99
N ARG A 91 -6.95 -1.57 -5.60
CA ARG A 91 -5.81 -0.96 -4.89
C ARG A 91 -6.24 -0.06 -3.72
N TYR A 92 -7.36 0.63 -3.83
CA TYR A 92 -7.82 1.61 -2.84
C TYR A 92 -9.13 1.21 -2.13
N ASP A 93 -9.53 -0.07 -2.20
CA ASP A 93 -10.77 -0.59 -1.62
C ASP A 93 -12.02 0.22 -2.01
N LEU A 94 -12.10 0.66 -3.28
CA LEU A 94 -13.21 1.45 -3.81
C LEU A 94 -14.28 0.56 -4.45
N THR A 95 -15.54 0.84 -4.12
CA THR A 95 -16.68 0.37 -4.92
C THR A 95 -16.72 1.08 -6.28
N GLU A 96 -17.41 0.48 -7.25
CA GLU A 96 -17.68 1.10 -8.56
C GLU A 96 -18.15 2.54 -8.46
N LYS A 97 -19.17 2.73 -7.61
CA LYS A 97 -19.82 4.02 -7.47
C LYS A 97 -18.89 5.05 -6.87
N GLN A 98 -18.00 4.67 -5.95
CA GLN A 98 -17.00 5.59 -5.38
C GLN A 98 -15.93 5.95 -6.41
N TYR A 99 -15.38 4.96 -7.11
CA TYR A 99 -14.38 5.16 -8.15
C TYR A 99 -14.87 6.10 -9.26
N VAL A 100 -16.04 5.80 -9.83
CA VAL A 100 -16.65 6.63 -10.88
C VAL A 100 -16.92 8.05 -10.35
N THR A 101 -17.42 8.19 -9.13
CA THR A 101 -17.71 9.53 -8.56
C THR A 101 -16.44 10.34 -8.35
N LEU A 102 -15.38 9.74 -7.79
CA LEU A 102 -14.09 10.41 -7.58
C LEU A 102 -13.44 10.82 -8.90
N ARG A 103 -13.38 9.90 -9.87
CA ARG A 103 -12.85 10.17 -11.21
C ARG A 103 -13.61 11.30 -11.89
N THR A 104 -14.94 11.23 -11.90
CA THR A 104 -15.79 12.26 -12.52
C THR A 104 -15.61 13.62 -11.82
N ALA A 105 -15.51 13.65 -10.49
CA ALA A 105 -15.28 14.89 -9.75
C ALA A 105 -13.91 15.51 -10.10
N TYR A 106 -12.86 14.69 -10.20
CA TYR A 106 -11.53 15.14 -10.61
C TYR A 106 -11.53 15.69 -12.04
N GLU A 107 -12.04 14.91 -13.01
CA GLU A 107 -12.11 15.30 -14.43
C GLU A 107 -12.94 16.56 -14.68
N ARG A 108 -13.85 16.90 -13.77
CA ARG A 108 -14.74 18.07 -13.85
C ARG A 108 -14.25 19.26 -13.03
N GLY A 109 -13.06 19.18 -12.43
CA GLY A 109 -12.47 20.27 -11.67
C GLY A 109 -13.17 20.54 -10.34
N TYR A 110 -13.79 19.53 -9.71
CA TYR A 110 -14.41 19.67 -8.39
C TYR A 110 -13.40 19.98 -7.29
N PHE A 111 -12.15 19.54 -7.49
CA PHE A 111 -11.05 19.72 -6.53
C PHE A 111 -10.14 20.91 -6.89
N GLU A 112 -10.47 21.69 -7.93
CA GLU A 112 -9.70 22.86 -8.35
C GLU A 112 -10.05 24.11 -7.52
N ASP A 113 -9.19 25.13 -7.60
CA ASP A 113 -9.44 26.45 -7.04
C ASP A 113 -9.24 27.54 -8.12
N PRO A 114 -10.31 28.21 -8.61
CA PRO A 114 -11.71 28.00 -8.26
C PRO A 114 -12.26 26.69 -8.85
N ARG A 115 -13.27 26.10 -8.19
CA ARG A 115 -13.92 24.87 -8.67
C ARG A 115 -14.62 25.09 -9.99
N ALA A 116 -14.41 24.19 -10.95
CA ALA A 116 -15.09 24.20 -12.25
C ALA A 116 -16.45 23.46 -12.25
N THR A 117 -16.79 22.74 -11.17
CA THR A 117 -18.07 22.05 -11.01
C THR A 117 -18.50 22.00 -9.54
N ASP A 118 -19.79 21.77 -9.29
CA ASP A 118 -20.33 21.55 -7.95
C ASP A 118 -20.99 20.16 -7.77
N LEU A 119 -21.57 19.91 -6.59
CA LEU A 119 -22.23 18.64 -6.28
C LEU A 119 -23.55 18.44 -7.03
N TYR A 120 -24.20 19.50 -7.50
CA TYR A 120 -25.43 19.43 -8.28
C TYR A 120 -25.11 18.98 -9.71
N ASP A 121 -24.16 19.64 -10.35
CA ASP A 121 -23.69 19.26 -11.69
C ASP A 121 -23.20 17.80 -11.72
N LEU A 122 -22.46 17.38 -10.69
CA LEU A 122 -22.02 16.00 -10.55
C LEU A 122 -23.19 15.04 -10.29
N GLY A 123 -24.21 15.47 -9.56
CA GLY A 123 -25.42 14.70 -9.30
C GLY A 123 -26.19 14.41 -10.58
N ASP A 124 -26.44 15.46 -11.38
CA ASP A 124 -27.11 15.38 -12.67
C ASP A 124 -26.36 14.45 -13.63
N ARG A 125 -25.03 14.51 -13.65
CA ARG A 125 -24.19 13.63 -14.49
C ARG A 125 -24.20 12.17 -14.06
N LEU A 126 -24.27 11.92 -12.75
CA LEU A 126 -24.18 10.58 -12.18
C LEU A 126 -25.56 9.95 -11.90
N ASP A 127 -26.63 10.64 -12.31
CA ASP A 127 -28.03 10.29 -12.07
C ASP A 127 -28.31 9.96 -10.59
N VAL A 128 -27.85 10.85 -9.71
CA VAL A 128 -28.05 10.74 -8.26
C VAL A 128 -28.18 12.09 -7.59
N SER A 129 -28.71 12.11 -6.37
CA SER A 129 -28.78 13.35 -5.60
C SER A 129 -27.39 13.91 -5.26
N PRO A 130 -27.26 15.25 -5.12
CA PRO A 130 -26.02 15.90 -4.67
C PRO A 130 -25.53 15.34 -3.31
N ARG A 131 -26.48 14.99 -2.43
CA ARG A 131 -26.20 14.32 -1.15
C ARG A 131 -25.54 12.95 -1.36
N ALA A 132 -25.99 12.17 -2.34
CA ALA A 132 -25.38 10.89 -2.68
C ALA A 132 -23.96 11.06 -3.25
N VAL A 133 -23.73 12.08 -4.08
CA VAL A 133 -22.39 12.44 -4.57
C VAL A 133 -21.46 12.77 -3.40
N SER A 134 -21.86 13.69 -2.51
CA SER A 134 -21.10 14.06 -1.32
C SER A 134 -20.71 12.85 -0.46
N GLN A 135 -21.67 11.95 -0.23
CA GLN A 135 -21.46 10.71 0.53
C GLN A 135 -20.49 9.75 -0.17
N ARG A 136 -20.59 9.59 -1.50
CA ARG A 136 -19.67 8.76 -2.29
C ARG A 136 -18.26 9.34 -2.31
N LEU A 137 -18.11 10.65 -2.50
CA LEU A 137 -16.84 11.35 -2.43
C LEU A 137 -16.18 11.18 -1.07
N ARG A 138 -16.91 11.42 0.03
CA ARG A 138 -16.38 11.27 1.38
C ARG A 138 -15.89 9.84 1.65
N ARG A 139 -16.69 8.82 1.33
CA ARG A 139 -16.29 7.43 1.56
C ARG A 139 -15.14 7.00 0.65
N GLY A 140 -15.17 7.41 -0.62
CA GLY A 140 -14.11 7.11 -1.57
C GLY A 140 -12.79 7.75 -1.16
N LEU A 141 -12.79 9.04 -0.82
CA LEU A 141 -11.60 9.75 -0.36
C LEU A 141 -11.07 9.16 0.94
N SER A 142 -11.95 8.79 1.89
CA SER A 142 -11.53 8.08 3.10
C SER A 142 -10.81 6.78 2.78
N ALA A 143 -11.31 5.97 1.85
CA ALA A 143 -10.67 4.72 1.45
C ALA A 143 -9.31 4.94 0.77
N VAL A 144 -9.21 5.95 -0.11
CA VAL A 144 -7.93 6.34 -0.73
C VAL A 144 -6.94 6.79 0.33
N VAL A 145 -7.33 7.72 1.22
CA VAL A 145 -6.47 8.26 2.29
C VAL A 145 -6.01 7.15 3.23
N SER A 146 -6.92 6.25 3.63
CA SER A 146 -6.57 5.09 4.47
C SER A 146 -5.55 4.16 3.82
N ASN A 147 -5.53 4.07 2.50
CA ASN A 147 -4.63 3.19 1.75
C ASN A 147 -3.39 3.90 1.19
N THR A 148 -3.21 5.20 1.43
CA THR A 148 -2.08 5.99 0.87
C THR A 148 -1.34 6.84 1.89
N VAL A 149 -2.07 7.48 2.82
CA VAL A 149 -1.50 8.42 3.80
C VAL A 149 -1.57 7.86 5.20
N VAL A 150 -2.65 7.16 5.55
CA VAL A 150 -2.75 6.42 6.82
C VAL A 150 -2.07 5.06 6.66
N VAL A 151 -0.82 5.08 6.21
CA VAL A 151 0.09 3.99 6.55
C VAL A 151 0.16 4.04 8.07
N HIS A 152 -0.34 2.99 8.72
CA HIS A 152 -0.61 2.89 10.15
C HIS A 152 0.45 3.59 11.01
N GLU A 153 0.19 4.84 11.42
CA GLU A 153 0.87 5.42 12.57
C GLU A 153 0.31 4.69 13.80
N PRO A 154 1.15 4.09 14.65
CA PRO A 154 0.62 3.38 15.80
C PRO A 154 -0.05 4.40 16.74
N PRO A 155 -1.23 4.09 17.30
CA PRO A 155 -1.77 4.90 18.38
C PRO A 155 -0.81 4.86 19.58
N GLY A 156 -0.23 6.02 19.90
CA GLY A 156 0.67 6.21 21.04
C GLY A 156 2.15 6.09 20.68
N SER A 157 2.73 7.21 20.23
CA SER A 157 4.10 7.56 20.61
C SER A 157 4.10 8.21 21.98
#